data_AF-A0A223DRL7-F1
#
_entry.id   AF-A0A223DRL7-F1
#
_cell.length_a   1.000
_cell.length_b   1.000
_cell.length_c   1.000
_cell.angle_alpha   90.00
_cell.angle_beta   90.00
_cell.angle_gamma   90.00
#
_symmetry.space_group_name_H-M   'P 1'
#
loop_
_entity.id
_entity.type
_entity.pdbx_description
1 polymer ?
#
loop_
_entity_poly.entity_id
_entity_poly.type
_entity_poly.pdbx_seq_one_letter_code
_entity_poly.pdbx_strand_id
1 'polypeptide(L)'
;MNNEVIVTARKLTDYEERLMFMPKFFGQYWLLVENHTYKWMRKLSPENKSQYLSSALDKIEAHYDGGEWDFYELSNGGYFMAPNSREHYRISVLGNYFDGLLSAEAAGMVATSFVLAQLANSNLPFSERCSAYYHQLFDYASGHQEYAQFRAAID
;
A
#
# COMPACT_ATOMS: atom_id res chain seq x y z
N MET A 1 -28.55 15.40 -5.27
CA MET A 1 -27.92 14.97 -4.02
C MET A 1 -27.12 13.72 -4.37
N ASN A 2 -25.82 13.88 -4.64
CA ASN A 2 -24.95 12.72 -4.82
C ASN A 2 -24.78 12.12 -3.42
N ASN A 3 -25.36 10.94 -3.19
CA ASN A 3 -24.94 10.10 -2.07
C ASN A 3 -23.50 9.67 -2.38
N GLU A 4 -22.52 10.46 -1.97
CA GLU A 4 -21.15 9.99 -1.91
C GLU A 4 -21.12 8.84 -0.90
N VAL A 5 -21.03 7.62 -1.41
CA VAL A 5 -20.85 6.43 -0.59
C VAL A 5 -19.45 6.52 -0.02
N ILE A 6 -19.34 6.88 1.26
CA ILE A 6 -18.07 6.94 1.96
C ILE A 6 -17.54 5.50 2.06
N VAL A 7 -16.40 5.24 1.41
CA VAL A 7 -15.70 3.97 1.55
C VAL A 7 -14.92 3.99 2.86
N THR A 8 -15.03 2.93 3.65
CA THR A 8 -14.39 2.82 4.97
C THR A 8 -13.48 1.61 5.01
N ALA A 9 -12.38 1.69 5.75
CA ALA A 9 -11.48 0.58 6.00
C ALA A 9 -11.73 -0.05 7.38
N ARG A 10 -11.76 -1.39 7.44
CA ARG A 10 -11.80 -2.17 8.68
C ARG A 10 -10.47 -2.89 8.86
N LYS A 11 -9.71 -2.51 9.88
CA LYS A 11 -8.50 -3.24 10.30
C LYS A 11 -8.87 -4.60 10.88
N LEU A 12 -8.26 -5.66 10.38
CA LEU A 12 -8.47 -7.03 10.89
C LEU A 12 -7.60 -7.28 12.13
N THR A 13 -8.26 -7.61 13.23
CA THR A 13 -7.64 -7.91 14.53
C THR A 13 -7.80 -9.37 14.94
N ASP A 14 -8.86 -10.03 14.47
CA ASP A 14 -9.08 -11.46 14.71
C ASP A 14 -8.05 -12.32 13.97
N TYR A 15 -7.53 -13.35 14.65
CA TYR A 15 -6.46 -14.19 14.12
C TYR A 15 -6.89 -15.02 12.91
N GLU A 16 -8.09 -15.61 12.94
CA GLU A 16 -8.59 -16.47 11.86
C GLU A 16 -8.92 -15.63 10.62
N GLU A 17 -9.53 -14.45 10.80
CA GLU A 17 -9.78 -13.51 9.71
C GLU A 17 -8.47 -13.06 9.05
N ARG A 18 -7.44 -12.76 9.86
CA ARG A 18 -6.12 -12.36 9.34
C ARG A 18 -5.45 -13.50 8.56
N LEU A 19 -5.53 -14.74 9.04
CA LEU A 19 -4.98 -15.92 8.36
C LEU A 19 -5.64 -16.13 6.97
N MET A 20 -6.95 -15.91 6.90
CA MET A 20 -7.73 -16.12 5.68
C MET A 20 -7.78 -14.91 4.75
N PHE A 21 -7.27 -13.76 5.16
CA PHE A 21 -7.35 -12.50 4.41
C PHE A 21 -6.76 -12.61 3.01
N MET A 22 -5.46 -12.87 2.86
CA MET A 22 -4.83 -12.95 1.54
C MET A 22 -5.38 -14.11 0.68
N PRO A 23 -5.62 -15.32 1.24
CA PRO A 23 -6.32 -16.39 0.53
C PRO A 23 -7.72 -16.00 0.02
N LYS A 24 -8.49 -15.19 0.76
CA LYS A 24 -9.81 -14.71 0.34
C LYS A 24 -9.75 -13.89 -0.95
N PHE A 25 -8.75 -13.02 -1.11
CA PHE A 25 -8.65 -12.14 -2.28
C PHE A 25 -7.97 -12.79 -3.49
N PHE A 26 -6.98 -13.66 -3.25
CA PHE A 26 -6.09 -14.18 -4.30
C PHE A 26 -6.05 -15.71 -4.42
N GLY A 27 -6.78 -16.44 -3.58
CA GLY A 27 -6.77 -17.90 -3.57
C GLY A 27 -5.35 -18.42 -3.42
N GLN A 28 -4.99 -19.42 -4.24
CA GLN A 28 -3.65 -20.03 -4.25
C GLN A 28 -2.48 -19.07 -4.55
N TYR A 29 -2.74 -17.86 -5.05
CA TYR A 29 -1.71 -16.88 -5.39
C TYR A 29 -1.38 -15.91 -4.24
N TRP A 30 -1.98 -16.10 -3.07
CA TRP A 30 -1.84 -15.20 -1.92
C TRP A 30 -0.38 -14.92 -1.54
N LEU A 31 0.46 -15.96 -1.46
CA LEU A 31 1.90 -15.83 -1.17
C LEU A 31 2.65 -15.01 -2.21
N LEU A 32 2.26 -15.12 -3.48
CA LEU A 32 2.87 -14.35 -4.56
C LEU A 32 2.61 -12.86 -4.31
N VAL A 33 1.35 -12.48 -4.10
CA VAL A 33 0.94 -11.08 -3.94
C VAL A 33 1.51 -10.46 -2.67
N GLU A 34 1.48 -11.20 -1.57
CA GLU A 34 2.04 -10.76 -0.30
C GLU A 34 3.55 -10.48 -0.43
N ASN A 35 4.31 -11.41 -1.02
CA ASN A 35 5.73 -11.21 -1.26
C ASN A 35 6.03 -10.04 -2.21
N HIS A 36 5.18 -9.80 -3.21
CA HIS A 36 5.33 -8.64 -4.09
C HIS A 36 5.11 -7.34 -3.32
N THR A 37 4.16 -7.32 -2.38
CA THR A 37 3.87 -6.14 -1.55
C THR A 37 5.05 -5.78 -0.67
N TYR A 38 5.65 -6.75 0.02
CA TYR A 38 6.84 -6.51 0.83
C TYR A 38 8.04 -6.04 0.00
N LYS A 39 8.20 -6.58 -1.22
CA LYS A 39 9.26 -6.16 -2.14
C LYS A 39 9.04 -4.74 -2.65
N TRP A 40 7.80 -4.37 -2.97
CA TRP A 40 7.48 -3.00 -3.37
C TRP A 40 7.72 -2.02 -2.23
N MET A 41 7.26 -2.31 -1.02
CA MET A 41 7.51 -1.46 0.14
C MET A 41 9.01 -1.23 0.38
N ARG A 42 9.82 -2.29 0.27
CA ARG A 42 11.29 -2.18 0.39
C ARG A 42 11.93 -1.31 -0.70
N LYS A 43 11.38 -1.34 -1.92
CA LYS A 43 11.86 -0.49 -3.02
C LYS A 43 11.45 0.97 -2.84
N LEU A 44 10.22 1.20 -2.37
CA LEU A 44 9.64 2.52 -2.17
C LEU A 44 10.19 3.21 -0.92
N SER A 45 10.58 2.46 0.10
CA SER A 45 11.10 2.98 1.37
C SER A 45 12.50 2.43 1.65
N PRO A 46 13.51 2.76 0.81
CA PRO A 46 14.85 2.24 0.98
C PRO A 46 15.55 2.86 2.19
N GLU A 47 16.44 2.09 2.81
CA GLU A 47 17.39 2.60 3.79
C GLU A 47 18.32 3.63 3.12
N ASN A 48 18.41 4.84 3.66
CA ASN A 48 19.36 5.81 3.17
C ASN A 48 20.76 5.51 3.73
N LYS A 49 21.62 4.93 2.89
CA LYS A 49 23.02 4.62 3.22
C LYS A 49 24.00 5.72 2.80
N SER A 50 23.51 6.81 2.21
CA SER A 50 24.36 7.93 1.80
C SER A 50 24.85 8.68 3.03
N GLN A 51 26.18 8.87 3.11
CA GLN A 51 26.78 9.78 4.09
C GLN A 51 26.46 11.26 3.80
N TYR A 52 26.00 11.54 2.57
CA TYR A 52 25.57 12.86 2.14
C TYR A 52 24.04 12.92 2.13
N LEU A 53 23.50 13.63 3.10
CA LEU A 53 22.07 13.88 3.27
C LEU A 53 21.71 15.09 2.39
N SER A 54 21.03 14.86 1.27
CA SER A 54 20.59 15.90 0.32
C SER A 54 19.19 16.42 0.63
N SER A 55 18.40 15.68 1.42
CA SER A 55 17.04 16.01 1.84
C SER A 55 16.92 16.00 3.37
N ALA A 56 16.01 16.82 3.92
CA ALA A 56 15.67 16.77 5.34
C ALA A 56 15.14 15.39 5.76
N LEU A 57 14.47 14.69 4.83
CA LEU A 57 13.93 13.34 5.04
C LEU A 57 15.02 12.27 5.16
N ASP A 58 16.23 12.54 4.67
CA ASP A 58 17.35 11.61 4.78
C ASP A 58 17.80 11.39 6.23
N LYS A 59 17.49 12.33 7.12
CA LYS A 59 17.82 12.27 8.55
C LYS A 59 16.81 11.47 9.37
N ILE A 60 15.67 11.12 8.77
CA ILE A 60 14.57 10.46 9.48
C ILE A 60 14.72 8.95 9.30
N GLU A 61 14.76 8.23 10.41
CA GLU A 61 14.77 6.76 10.41
C GLU A 61 13.36 6.22 10.12
N ALA A 62 12.90 6.42 8.89
CA ALA A 62 11.59 6.04 8.40
C ALA A 62 11.67 5.10 7.18
N HIS A 63 12.75 4.33 7.06
CA HIS A 63 12.90 3.35 5.99
C HIS A 63 12.19 2.04 6.36
N TYR A 64 11.83 1.23 5.35
CA TYR A 64 11.27 -0.09 5.58
C TYR A 64 12.35 -1.16 5.66
N ASP A 65 12.49 -1.76 6.84
CA ASP A 65 13.38 -2.89 7.12
C ASP A 65 12.65 -4.24 7.12
N GLY A 66 11.33 -4.24 7.33
CA GLY A 66 10.50 -5.42 7.45
C GLY A 66 9.45 -5.23 8.55
N GLY A 67 8.97 -6.35 9.09
CA GLY A 67 8.06 -6.37 10.22
C GLY A 67 6.68 -6.92 9.85
N GLU A 68 5.75 -6.73 10.79
CA GLU A 68 4.37 -7.17 10.64
C GLU A 68 3.56 -6.17 9.81
N TRP A 69 2.44 -6.68 9.28
CA TRP A 69 1.52 -5.93 8.46
C TRP A 69 0.11 -6.04 9.03
N ASP A 70 -0.59 -4.92 8.98
CA ASP A 70 -2.02 -4.83 9.21
C ASP A 70 -2.77 -5.03 7.90
N PHE A 71 -3.89 -5.74 7.99
CA PHE A 71 -4.76 -6.04 6.87
C PHE A 71 -6.05 -5.23 6.99
N TYR A 72 -6.48 -4.63 5.89
CA TYR A 72 -7.64 -3.76 5.84
C TYR A 72 -8.60 -4.23 4.76
N GLU A 73 -9.84 -4.49 5.16
CA GLU A 73 -10.95 -4.72 4.23
C GLU A 73 -11.72 -3.42 4.00
N LEU A 74 -12.00 -3.11 2.73
CA LEU A 74 -12.76 -1.92 2.36
C LEU A 74 -14.24 -2.26 2.20
N SER A 75 -15.12 -1.33 2.59
CA SER A 75 -16.58 -1.52 2.51
C SER A 75 -17.11 -1.69 1.08
N ASN A 76 -16.34 -1.27 0.08
CA ASN A 76 -16.65 -1.45 -1.34
C ASN A 76 -16.13 -2.79 -1.92
N GLY A 77 -15.61 -3.69 -1.08
CA GLY A 77 -15.09 -5.00 -1.48
C GLY A 77 -13.62 -5.01 -1.89
N GLY A 78 -12.93 -3.88 -1.81
CA GLY A 78 -11.47 -3.80 -1.98
C GLY A 78 -10.70 -4.16 -0.71
N TYR A 79 -9.39 -4.03 -0.78
CA TYR A 79 -8.50 -4.28 0.35
C TYR A 79 -7.22 -3.45 0.21
N PHE A 80 -6.49 -3.33 1.32
CA PHE A 80 -5.07 -3.03 1.29
C PHE A 80 -4.37 -3.63 2.51
N MET A 81 -3.04 -3.55 2.50
CA MET A 81 -2.23 -3.89 3.66
C MET A 81 -1.24 -2.77 3.95
N ALA A 82 -0.92 -2.56 5.22
CA ALA A 82 0.04 -1.56 5.65
C ALA A 82 1.04 -2.15 6.65
N PRO A 83 2.32 -1.77 6.58
CA PRO A 83 3.27 -2.16 7.62
C PRO A 83 2.87 -1.49 8.94
N ASN A 84 3.18 -2.13 10.07
CA ASN A 84 2.78 -1.62 11.39
C ASN A 84 3.95 -1.43 12.37
N SER A 85 5.18 -1.64 11.89
CA SER A 85 6.39 -1.52 12.71
C SER A 85 6.77 -0.07 13.06
N ARG A 86 6.27 0.91 12.29
CA ARG A 86 6.50 2.34 12.49
C ARG A 86 5.22 3.12 12.21
N GLU A 87 5.10 4.31 12.79
CA GLU A 87 3.98 5.21 12.51
C GLU A 87 4.09 5.89 11.14
N HIS A 88 5.32 6.12 10.66
CA HIS A 88 5.58 6.82 9.41
C HIS A 88 6.68 6.13 8.60
N TYR A 89 6.54 6.18 7.28
CA TYR A 89 7.53 5.71 6.34
C TYR A 89 7.83 6.79 5.32
N ARG A 90 9.11 6.95 5.00
CA ARG A 90 9.52 7.75 3.86
C ARG A 90 9.30 6.92 2.59
N ILE A 91 8.52 7.47 1.67
CA ILE A 91 8.26 6.90 0.36
C ILE A 91 8.98 7.75 -0.69
N SER A 92 9.84 7.08 -1.45
CA SER A 92 10.61 7.63 -2.56
C SER A 92 10.29 6.84 -3.83
N VAL A 93 9.71 7.50 -4.81
CA VAL A 93 9.33 6.91 -6.10
C VAL A 93 10.25 7.47 -7.18
N LEU A 94 11.16 6.64 -7.66
CA LEU A 94 12.14 7.04 -8.68
C LEU A 94 11.50 7.46 -10.01
N GLY A 95 10.32 6.92 -10.36
CA GLY A 95 9.66 7.15 -11.64
C GLY A 95 9.10 8.57 -11.81
N ASN A 96 8.63 9.18 -10.72
CA ASN A 96 7.99 10.51 -10.72
C ASN A 96 8.65 11.50 -9.75
N TYR A 97 9.80 11.12 -9.15
CA TYR A 97 10.56 11.91 -8.18
C TYR A 97 9.81 12.29 -6.90
N PHE A 98 8.70 11.61 -6.59
CA PHE A 98 8.05 11.77 -5.31
C PHE A 98 8.99 11.33 -4.19
N ASP A 99 9.18 12.19 -3.19
CA ASP A 99 9.91 11.90 -1.96
C ASP A 99 9.16 12.55 -0.79
N GLY A 100 8.53 11.74 0.06
CA GLY A 100 7.64 12.23 1.10
C GLY A 100 7.59 11.31 2.32
N LEU A 101 7.28 11.89 3.48
CA LEU A 101 6.97 11.15 4.68
C LEU A 101 5.44 10.92 4.74
N LEU A 102 5.03 9.66 4.81
CA LEU A 102 3.63 9.24 4.88
C LEU A 102 3.40 8.46 6.17
N SER A 103 2.16 8.45 6.66
CA SER A 103 1.74 7.50 7.67
C SER A 103 1.92 6.05 7.19
N ALA A 104 1.97 5.12 8.14
CA ALA A 104 1.99 3.68 7.88
C ALA A 104 0.87 3.23 6.95
N GLU A 105 -0.34 3.72 7.20
CA GLU A 105 -1.53 3.44 6.40
C GLU A 105 -1.35 3.93 4.96
N ALA A 106 -1.03 5.22 4.78
CA ALA A 106 -0.87 5.81 3.45
C ALA A 106 0.30 5.17 2.68
N ALA A 107 1.41 4.85 3.34
CA ALA A 107 2.52 4.11 2.76
C ALA A 107 2.10 2.70 2.29
N GLY A 108 1.30 2.00 3.10
CA GLY A 108 0.71 0.71 2.75
C GLY A 108 -0.23 0.78 1.55
N MET A 109 -1.04 1.83 1.47
CA MET A 109 -1.91 2.11 0.32
C MET A 109 -1.08 2.29 -0.95
N VAL A 110 -0.02 3.11 -0.92
CA VAL A 110 0.90 3.29 -2.06
C VAL A 110 1.50 1.94 -2.47
N ALA A 111 2.09 1.19 -1.53
CA ALA A 111 2.70 -0.10 -1.84
C ALA A 111 1.70 -1.08 -2.46
N THR A 112 0.48 -1.15 -1.91
CA THR A 112 -0.61 -1.97 -2.44
C THR A 112 -1.01 -1.54 -3.85
N SER A 113 -1.15 -0.24 -4.12
CA SER A 113 -1.45 0.30 -5.45
C SER A 113 -0.40 -0.08 -6.49
N PHE A 114 0.90 0.00 -6.17
CA PHE A 114 1.98 -0.43 -7.07
C PHE A 114 1.91 -1.92 -7.40
N VAL A 115 1.62 -2.77 -6.40
CA VAL A 115 1.43 -4.21 -6.60
C VAL A 115 0.24 -4.49 -7.51
N LEU A 116 -0.90 -3.87 -7.23
CA LEU A 116 -2.12 -4.06 -8.01
C LEU A 116 -1.93 -3.60 -9.46
N ALA A 117 -1.30 -2.44 -9.68
CA ALA A 117 -0.97 -1.95 -11.03
C ALA A 117 -0.01 -2.89 -11.76
N GLN A 118 1.01 -3.43 -11.08
CA GLN A 118 1.93 -4.40 -11.68
C GLN A 118 1.20 -5.70 -12.07
N LEU A 119 0.36 -6.23 -11.18
CA LEU A 119 -0.33 -7.51 -11.41
C LEU A 119 -1.48 -7.37 -12.41
N ALA A 120 -2.13 -6.21 -12.50
CA ALA A 120 -3.13 -5.91 -13.52
C ALA A 120 -2.54 -5.94 -14.94
N ASN A 121 -1.27 -5.56 -15.09
CA ASN A 121 -0.53 -5.61 -16.36
C ASN A 121 0.17 -6.97 -16.62
N SER A 122 -0.18 -8.02 -15.87
CA SER A 122 0.41 -9.35 -16.00
C SER A 122 -0.52 -10.35 -16.69
N ASN A 123 0.03 -11.49 -17.11
CA ASN A 123 -0.73 -12.61 -17.70
C ASN A 123 -1.31 -13.57 -16.64
N LEU A 124 -1.40 -13.15 -15.37
CA LEU A 124 -1.96 -13.96 -14.30
C LEU A 124 -3.49 -14.04 -14.41
N PRO A 125 -4.13 -15.16 -14.02
CA PRO A 125 -5.57 -15.37 -14.21
C PRO A 125 -6.47 -14.44 -13.36
N PHE A 126 -5.88 -13.60 -12.52
CA PHE A 126 -6.58 -12.65 -11.65
C PHE A 126 -6.21 -11.19 -11.95
N SER A 127 -5.50 -10.92 -13.05
CA SER A 127 -5.05 -9.57 -13.43
C SER A 127 -6.20 -8.57 -13.57
N GLU A 128 -7.31 -8.95 -14.23
CA GLU A 128 -8.51 -8.10 -14.35
C GLU A 128 -9.06 -7.69 -12.97
N ARG A 129 -9.03 -8.61 -12.01
CA ARG A 129 -9.49 -8.37 -10.64
C ARG A 129 -8.56 -7.39 -9.90
N CYS A 130 -7.26 -7.42 -10.19
CA CYS A 130 -6.32 -6.44 -9.63
C CYS A 130 -6.64 -5.01 -10.09
N SER A 131 -7.11 -4.82 -11.32
CA SER A 131 -7.58 -3.50 -11.79
C SER A 131 -8.80 -3.03 -10.97
N ALA A 132 -9.76 -3.93 -10.72
CA ALA A 132 -10.90 -3.62 -9.87
C ALA A 132 -10.49 -3.26 -8.42
N TYR A 133 -9.59 -4.04 -7.82
CA TYR A 133 -9.05 -3.75 -6.48
C TYR A 133 -8.30 -2.43 -6.45
N TYR A 134 -7.58 -2.07 -7.53
CA TYR A 134 -6.88 -0.80 -7.64
C TYR A 134 -7.87 0.37 -7.57
N HIS A 135 -8.96 0.30 -8.34
CA HIS A 135 -10.00 1.33 -8.31
C HIS A 135 -10.72 1.40 -6.96
N GLN A 136 -11.03 0.26 -6.35
CA GLN A 136 -11.67 0.23 -5.02
C GLN A 136 -10.77 0.85 -3.94
N LEU A 137 -9.46 0.60 -3.99
CA LEU A 137 -8.50 1.25 -3.10
C LEU A 137 -8.39 2.76 -3.39
N PHE A 138 -8.42 3.15 -4.66
CA PHE A 138 -8.42 4.56 -5.04
C PHE A 138 -9.65 5.30 -4.53
N ASP A 139 -10.84 4.68 -4.58
CA ASP A 139 -12.08 5.24 -4.04
C ASP A 139 -11.95 5.49 -2.52
N TYR A 140 -11.37 4.56 -1.76
CA TYR A 140 -11.05 4.76 -0.35
C TYR A 140 -10.04 5.89 -0.14
N ALA A 141 -8.96 5.88 -0.93
CA ALA A 141 -7.90 6.88 -0.83
C ALA A 141 -8.41 8.31 -1.07
N SER A 142 -9.40 8.48 -1.94
CA SER A 142 -9.97 9.81 -2.26
C SER A 142 -10.58 10.53 -1.05
N GLY A 143 -11.04 9.78 -0.04
CA GLY A 143 -11.54 10.31 1.22
C GLY A 143 -10.50 10.39 2.35
N HIS A 144 -9.25 9.96 2.11
CA HIS A 144 -8.21 9.92 3.14
C HIS A 144 -7.50 11.29 3.31
N GLN A 145 -7.11 11.63 4.54
CA GLN A 145 -6.45 12.91 4.85
C GLN A 145 -5.13 13.13 4.07
N GLU A 146 -4.41 12.05 3.76
CA GLU A 146 -3.16 12.06 2.99
C GLU A 146 -3.37 11.79 1.49
N TYR A 147 -4.60 11.95 0.96
CA TYR A 147 -4.90 11.65 -0.46
C TYR A 147 -3.96 12.36 -1.43
N ALA A 148 -3.62 13.63 -1.18
CA ALA A 148 -2.73 14.39 -2.05
C ALA A 148 -1.33 13.76 -2.16
N GLN A 149 -0.76 13.28 -1.05
CA GLN A 149 0.54 12.61 -1.05
C GLN A 149 0.45 11.22 -1.68
N PHE A 150 -0.60 10.46 -1.35
CA PHE A 150 -0.87 9.17 -1.99
C PHE A 150 -0.94 9.33 -3.52
N ARG A 151 -1.76 10.27 -4.00
CA ARG A 151 -1.97 10.52 -5.44
C ARG A 151 -0.69 10.94 -6.14
N ALA A 152 0.14 11.78 -5.51
CA ALA A 152 1.43 12.20 -6.04
C ALA A 152 2.44 11.04 -6.09
N ALA A 153 2.39 10.12 -5.12
CA ALA A 153 3.27 8.95 -5.12
C ALA A 153 2.95 7.96 -6.25
N ILE A 154 1.67 7.78 -6.59
CA ILE A 154 1.20 6.82 -7.60
C ILE A 154 0.98 7.41 -9.00
N ASP A 155 1.41 8.66 -9.24
CA ASP A 155 1.30 9.32 -10.55
C ASP A 155 2.25 8.72 -11.60
#